data_AF-C0XG21-F1
#
_entry.id   AF-C0XG21-F1
#
_cell.length_a   1.000
_cell.length_b   1.000
_cell.length_c   1.000
_cell.angle_alpha   90.00
_cell.angle_beta   90.00
_cell.angle_gamma   90.00
#
_symmetry.space_group_name_H-M   'P 1'
#
loop_
_entity.id
_entity.type
_entity.pdbx_description
1 polymer ?
#
loop_
_entity_poly.entity_id
_entity_poly.type
_entity_poly.pdbx_seq_one_letter_code
_entity_poly.pdbx_strand_id
1 'polypeptide(L)' 'MMQTKLVSTSTLQRVKYGHIRVAGLKRAINAEKVATVRDALIEYLRIEQDRLDDYRATGKYEED' A
#
# COMPACT_ATOMS: atom_id res chain seq x y z
N MET A 1 24.56 -12.18 16.81
CA MET A 1 23.62 -12.99 16.01
C MET A 1 22.72 -12.03 15.25
N MET A 2 22.91 -11.89 13.94
CA MET A 2 21.97 -11.12 13.11
C MET A 2 20.74 -12.00 12.88
N GLN A 3 19.62 -11.66 13.52
CA GLN A 3 18.32 -12.27 13.23
C GLN A 3 17.88 -11.82 11.83
N THR A 4 18.14 -12.65 10.83
CA THR A 4 17.51 -12.55 9.53
C THR A 4 16.01 -12.79 9.74
N LYS A 5 15.22 -11.71 9.78
CA LYS A 5 13.76 -11.76 9.79
C LYS A 5 13.34 -12.52 8.53
N LEU A 6 12.90 -13.76 8.71
CA LEU A 6 12.25 -14.56 7.67
C LEU A 6 10.95 -13.83 7.28
N VAL A 7 11.00 -13.07 6.18
CA VAL A 7 9.79 -12.49 5.59
C VAL A 7 8.98 -13.66 5.03
N SER A 8 7.78 -13.86 5.58
CA SER A 8 6.90 -14.93 5.12
C SER A 8 6.45 -14.67 3.67
N THR A 9 6.24 -15.73 2.89
CA THR A 9 5.74 -15.65 1.51
C THR A 9 4.43 -14.88 1.39
N SER A 10 3.58 -14.90 2.43
CA SER A 10 2.36 -14.11 2.49
C SER A 10 2.63 -12.60 2.61
N THR A 11 3.64 -12.18 3.38
CA THR A 11 4.04 -10.76 3.47
C THR A 11 4.49 -10.22 2.11
N LEU A 12 5.31 -10.98 1.38
CA LEU A 12 5.76 -10.56 0.04
C LEU A 12 4.61 -10.46 -0.96
N GLN A 13 3.64 -11.38 -0.88
CA GLN A 13 2.43 -11.29 -1.68
C GLN A 13 1.61 -10.04 -1.33
N ARG A 14 1.40 -9.75 -0.04
CA ARG A 14 0.67 -8.55 0.40
C ARG A 14 1.33 -7.26 -0.10
N VAL A 15 2.65 -7.15 -0.01
CA VAL A 15 3.41 -6.00 -0.54
C VAL A 15 3.25 -5.88 -2.06
N LYS A 16 3.32 -7.01 -2.78
CA LYS A 16 3.05 -7.03 -4.23
C LYS A 16 1.65 -6.49 -4.55
N TYR A 17 0.63 -6.93 -3.81
CA TYR A 17 -0.72 -6.45 -3.99
C TYR A 17 -0.88 -4.98 -3.58
N GLY A 18 -0.14 -4.50 -2.58
CA GLY A 18 -0.12 -3.09 -2.21
C GLY A 18 0.39 -2.19 -3.33
N HIS A 19 1.45 -2.59 -4.03
CA HIS A 19 1.90 -1.87 -5.22
C HIS A 19 0.85 -1.86 -6.35
N ILE A 20 0.14 -2.97 -6.55
CA ILE A 20 -0.96 -3.04 -7.52
C ILE A 20 -2.11 -2.10 -7.11
N ARG A 21 -2.48 -2.06 -5.83
CA ARG A 21 -3.51 -1.15 -5.31
C ARG A 21 -3.12 0.31 -5.49
N VAL A 22 -1.89 0.70 -5.16
CA VAL A 22 -1.39 2.06 -5.41
C VAL A 22 -1.51 2.44 -6.88
N ALA A 23 -1.12 1.55 -7.79
CA ALA A 23 -1.23 1.81 -9.23
C ALA A 23 -2.70 1.93 -9.67
N GLY A 24 -3.59 1.08 -9.15
CA GLY A 24 -5.03 1.14 -9.39
C GLY A 24 -5.66 2.44 -8.88
N LEU A 25 -5.35 2.84 -7.64
CA LEU A 25 -5.85 4.07 -7.03
C LEU A 25 -5.42 5.32 -7.82
N LYS A 26 -4.15 5.39 -8.25
CA LYS A 26 -3.68 6.50 -9.12
C LYS A 26 -4.48 6.60 -10.42
N ARG A 27 -4.80 5.47 -11.05
CA ARG A 27 -5.64 5.44 -12.26
C ARG A 27 -7.08 5.87 -11.96
N ALA A 28 -7.65 5.38 -10.85
CA ALA A 28 -9.01 5.73 -10.42
C ALA A 28 -9.13 7.23 -10.12
N ILE A 29 -8.20 7.82 -9.37
CA ILE A 29 -8.15 9.26 -9.07
C ILE A 29 -8.13 10.10 -10.34
N ASN A 30 -7.35 9.69 -11.35
CA ASN A 30 -7.25 10.41 -12.62
C ASN A 30 -8.53 10.30 -13.48
N ALA A 31 -9.29 9.21 -13.34
CA ALA A 31 -10.53 8.98 -14.07
C ALA A 31 -11.77 9.56 -13.36
N GLU A 32 -11.71 9.73 -12.04
CA GLU A 32 -12.83 10.15 -11.20
C GLU A 32 -13.18 11.62 -11.42
N LYS A 33 -14.46 11.92 -11.67
CA LYS A 33 -14.97 13.28 -11.92
C LYS A 33 -15.64 13.90 -10.70
N VAL A 34 -16.09 13.08 -9.75
CA VAL A 34 -16.74 13.50 -8.52
C VAL A 34 -15.68 13.84 -7.47
N ALA A 35 -15.61 15.10 -7.05
CA ALA A 35 -14.59 15.59 -6.14
C ALA A 35 -14.53 14.82 -4.82
N THR A 36 -15.68 14.56 -4.19
CA THR A 36 -15.74 13.83 -2.91
C THR A 36 -15.24 12.39 -3.02
N VAL A 37 -15.54 11.72 -4.12
CA VAL A 37 -15.04 10.36 -4.38
C VAL A 37 -13.54 10.41 -4.64
N ARG A 38 -13.06 11.41 -5.39
CA ARG A 38 -11.63 11.60 -5.63
C ARG A 38 -10.85 11.84 -4.33
N ASP A 39 -11.40 12.65 -3.42
CA ASP A 39 -10.77 12.93 -2.13
C ASP A 39 -10.66 11.66 -1.29
N ALA A 40 -11.71 10.85 -1.23
CA ALA A 40 -11.67 9.54 -0.57
C ALA A 40 -10.62 8.61 -1.21
N LEU A 41 -10.53 8.57 -2.54
CA LEU A 41 -9.50 7.77 -3.22
C LEU A 41 -8.07 8.26 -2.93
N ILE A 42 -7.86 9.57 -2.77
CA ILE A 42 -6.58 10.16 -2.38
C ILE A 42 -6.22 9.76 -0.94
N GLU A 43 -7.20 9.75 -0.03
CA GLU A 43 -6.99 9.29 1.35
C GLU A 43 -6.58 7.81 1.38
N TYR A 44 -7.30 6.93 0.67
CA TYR A 44 -6.91 5.53 0.54
C TYR A 44 -5.53 5.36 -0.09
N LEU A 45 -5.18 6.20 -1.07
CA LEU A 45 -3.85 6.17 -1.70
C LEU A 45 -2.73 6.51 -0.70
N ARG A 46 -2.96 7.46 0.21
CA ARG A 46 -2.00 7.82 1.25
C ARG A 46 -1.80 6.67 2.23
N ILE A 47 -2.89 6.12 2.77
CA ILE A 47 -2.84 4.97 3.70
C ILE A 47 -2.05 3.81 3.09
N GLU A 48 -2.30 3.51 1.82
CA GLU A 48 -1.63 2.40 1.14
C GLU A 48 -0.14 2.67 0.89
N GLN A 49 0.25 3.93 0.65
CA GLN A 49 1.66 4.33 0.54
C GLN A 49 2.36 4.26 1.89
N ASP A 50 1.71 4.74 2.96
CA ASP A 50 2.25 4.69 4.32
C ASP A 50 2.53 3.23 4.72
N ARG A 51 1.61 2.30 4.46
CA ARG A 51 1.82 0.86 4.70
C ARG A 51 3.03 0.28 3.95
N LEU A 52 3.26 0.73 2.71
CA LEU A 52 4.40 0.27 1.92
C LEU A 52 5.72 0.87 2.42
N ASP A 53 5.70 2.12 2.87
CA ASP A 53 6.86 2.80 3.44
C ASP A 53 7.19 2.25 4.83
N ASP A 54 6.20 1.93 5.65
CA ASP A 54 6.36 1.20 6.91
C ASP A 54 6.98 -0.18 6.68
N TYR A 55 6.55 -0.89 5.64
CA TYR A 55 7.19 -2.14 5.26
C TYR A 55 8.64 -1.96 4.83
N ARG A 56 8.97 -0.92 4.07
CA ARG A 56 10.36 -0.61 3.70
C ARG A 56 11.22 -0.31 4.93
N ALA A 57 10.68 0.39 5.93
CA ALA A 57 11.40 0.75 7.14
C ALA A 57 11.55 -0.43 8.12
N THR A 58 10.51 -1.26 8.27
CA THR A 58 10.41 -2.22 9.38
C THR A 58 10.47 -3.70 8.94
N GLY A 59 10.22 -3.96 7.65
CA GLY A 59 9.99 -5.30 7.09
C GLY A 59 8.62 -5.89 7.44
N LYS A 60 7.72 -5.12 8.05
CA LYS A 60 6.37 -5.55 8.43
C LYS A 60 5.33 -4.84 7.57
N TYR A 61 4.39 -5.61 7.03
CA TYR A 61 3.29 -5.09 6.25
C TYR A 61 1.99 -5.38 6.99
N GLU A 62 1.41 -4.35 7.59
CA GLU A 62 0.18 -4.41 8.38
C GLU A 62 -0.95 -3.78 7.54
N GLU A 63 -1.86 -4.61 7.04
CA GLU A 63 -3.24 -4.15 6.80
C GLU A 63 -3.96 -4.47 8.11
N ASP A 64 -4.29 -3.44 8.88
CA ASP A 64 -5.39 -3.52 9.85
C ASP A 64 -6.67 -4.05 9.18
#